data_AF-A0ABD5S2X2-F1
#
_entry.id   AF-A0ABD5S2X2-F1
#
_cell.length_a   1.000
_cell.length_b   1.000
_cell.length_c   1.000
_cell.angle_alpha   90.00
_cell.angle_beta   90.00
_cell.angle_gamma   90.00
#
_symmetry.space_group_name_H-M   'P 1'
#
loop_
_entity.id
_entity.type
_entity.pdbx_description
1 polymer ?
#
loop_
_entity_poly.entity_id
_entity_poly.type
_entity_poly.pdbx_seq_one_letter_code
_entity_poly.pdbx_strand_id
1 'polypeptide(L)'
;MSVSQHPVALRLERQVGGATRLLATVMGLPLVDGILPALIIAGALSSPVDVLQTGLLVFGGSATMAVILAEMDGTPREQATAVLLLGAVLLPLAAVEAALAETFASVLRFEIFHRFAGLVILTIAAKTASAKVGEYLPSPGLVIALGLVASFDPSGAQLVLAPDLAVIRNAVAAV
;
A
#
# COMPACT_ATOMS: atom_id res chain seq x y z
N MET A 1 29.35 9.86 28.72
CA MET A 1 29.52 11.32 28.53
C MET A 1 28.15 11.90 28.24
N SER A 2 27.86 13.05 28.87
CA SER A 2 26.55 13.69 29.13
C SER A 2 25.38 13.32 28.21
N VAL A 3 24.48 12.49 28.74
CA VAL A 3 23.16 12.19 28.20
C VAL A 3 22.24 13.32 28.65
N SER A 4 21.81 14.19 27.75
CA SER A 4 20.85 15.24 28.05
C SER A 4 19.49 14.60 28.41
N GLN A 5 19.26 14.41 29.70
CA GLN A 5 17.99 13.94 30.28
C GLN A 5 16.95 15.06 30.21
N HIS A 6 16.46 15.40 29.02
CA HIS A 6 15.30 16.27 28.93
C HIS A 6 14.03 15.39 29.00
N PRO A 7 13.26 15.41 30.10
CA PRO A 7 12.07 14.57 30.26
C PRO A 7 10.93 14.90 29.30
N VAL A 8 11.09 15.95 28.49
CA VAL A 8 10.19 16.36 27.41
C VAL A 8 10.62 15.71 26.07
N ALA A 9 11.91 15.50 25.83
CA ALA A 9 12.42 14.84 24.63
C ALA A 9 12.12 13.32 24.64
N LEU A 10 12.32 12.66 25.78
CA LEU A 10 11.92 11.26 25.99
C LEU A 10 10.39 11.06 25.98
N ARG A 11 9.62 12.10 26.29
CA ARG A 11 8.15 12.06 26.14
C ARG A 11 7.72 12.28 24.70
N LEU A 12 8.35 13.18 23.93
CA LEU A 12 8.04 13.33 22.50
C LEU A 12 8.43 12.10 21.68
N GLU A 13 9.56 11.46 21.97
CA GLU A 13 10.01 10.24 21.28
C GLU A 13 9.14 9.01 21.60
N ARG A 14 8.55 8.96 22.81
CA ARG A 14 7.59 7.92 23.23
C ARG A 14 6.13 8.23 22.85
N GLN A 15 5.79 9.50 22.64
CA GLN A 15 4.40 9.94 22.46
C GLN A 15 4.08 10.28 21.00
N VAL A 16 5.06 10.24 20.09
CA VAL A 16 4.84 10.38 18.65
C VAL A 16 5.75 9.43 17.84
N GLY A 17 5.20 8.29 17.43
CA GLY A 17 5.37 7.89 16.02
C GLY A 17 6.46 6.89 15.66
N GLY A 18 6.83 5.94 16.54
CA GLY A 18 7.57 4.73 16.12
C GLY A 18 6.63 3.72 15.47
N ALA A 19 5.89 2.98 16.31
CA ALA A 19 4.98 1.92 15.90
C ALA A 19 3.86 2.40 14.97
N THR A 20 3.20 3.52 15.28
CA THR A 20 2.13 4.07 14.42
C THR A 20 2.66 4.49 13.06
N ARG A 21 3.91 4.95 12.97
CA ARG A 21 4.54 5.32 11.68
C ARG A 21 4.96 4.08 10.90
N LEU A 22 5.46 3.04 11.58
CA LEU A 22 5.72 1.75 10.95
C LEU A 22 4.42 1.16 10.41
N LEU A 23 3.35 1.18 11.20
CA LEU A 23 2.02 0.73 10.78
C LEU A 23 1.50 1.55 9.61
N ALA A 24 1.63 2.89 9.65
CA ALA A 24 1.28 3.77 8.55
C ALA A 24 2.04 3.42 7.27
N THR A 25 3.33 3.13 7.40
CA THR A 25 4.19 2.81 6.26
C THR A 25 3.78 1.49 5.64
N VAL A 26 3.53 0.46 6.45
CA VAL A 26 3.14 -0.87 5.98
C VAL A 26 1.74 -0.85 5.37
N MET A 27 0.76 -0.24 6.05
CA MET A 27 -0.63 -0.16 5.56
C MET A 27 -0.80 0.82 4.39
N GLY A 28 0.02 1.87 4.33
CA GLY A 28 -0.03 2.85 3.24
C GLY A 28 0.71 2.40 1.98
N LEU A 29 1.61 1.42 2.09
CA LEU A 29 2.41 0.95 0.94
C LEU A 29 1.55 0.48 -0.25
N PRO A 30 0.48 -0.33 -0.07
CA PRO A 30 -0.36 -0.78 -1.18
C PRO A 30 -1.16 0.33 -1.89
N LEU A 31 -1.27 1.50 -1.27
CA LEU A 31 -1.85 2.70 -1.92
C LEU A 31 -0.78 3.35 -2.80
N VAL A 32 0.40 3.59 -2.22
CA VAL A 32 1.50 4.29 -2.89
C VAL A 32 2.12 3.49 -4.05
N ASP A 33 2.15 2.16 -3.95
CA ASP A 33 2.73 1.29 -4.99
C ASP A 33 1.77 0.98 -6.16
N GLY A 34 0.53 1.49 -6.11
CA GLY A 34 -0.48 1.31 -7.15
C GLY A 34 -1.19 -0.04 -7.12
N ILE A 35 -1.01 -0.85 -6.06
CA ILE A 35 -1.73 -2.12 -5.90
C ILE A 35 -3.23 -1.88 -5.81
N LEU A 36 -3.71 -0.87 -5.06
CA LEU A 36 -5.16 -0.63 -4.95
C LEU A 36 -5.83 -0.35 -6.32
N PRO A 37 -5.37 0.61 -7.15
CA PRO A 37 -5.88 0.77 -8.51
C PRO A 37 -5.82 -0.52 -9.35
N ALA A 38 -4.74 -1.29 -9.24
CA ALA A 38 -4.61 -2.56 -9.96
C ALA A 38 -5.66 -3.61 -9.51
N LEU A 39 -5.95 -3.69 -8.21
CA LEU A 39 -6.99 -4.59 -7.67
C LEU A 39 -8.38 -4.20 -8.15
N ILE A 40 -8.68 -2.90 -8.20
CA ILE A 40 -9.94 -2.37 -8.73
C ILE A 40 -10.11 -2.78 -10.20
N ILE A 41 -9.10 -2.52 -11.02
CA ILE A 41 -9.14 -2.80 -12.46
C ILE A 41 -9.18 -4.31 -12.73
N ALA A 42 -8.51 -5.12 -11.90
CA ALA A 42 -8.57 -6.57 -11.97
C ALA A 42 -9.91 -7.15 -11.49
N GLY A 43 -10.83 -6.34 -10.95
CA GLY A 43 -12.11 -6.79 -10.41
C GLY A 43 -11.99 -7.52 -9.07
N ALA A 44 -10.86 -7.40 -8.37
CA ALA A 44 -10.60 -8.10 -7.11
C ALA A 44 -11.38 -7.55 -5.90
N LEU A 45 -12.23 -6.53 -6.13
CA LEU A 45 -13.11 -5.90 -5.14
C LEU A 45 -14.58 -5.87 -5.60
N SER A 46 -14.97 -6.83 -6.45
CA SER A 46 -16.29 -6.84 -7.11
C SER A 46 -17.43 -7.29 -6.17
N SER A 47 -17.15 -8.18 -5.22
CA SER A 47 -18.12 -8.67 -4.25
C SER A 47 -17.70 -8.39 -2.80
N PRO A 48 -18.65 -8.40 -1.82
CA PRO A 48 -18.30 -8.23 -0.41
C PRO A 48 -17.28 -9.26 0.12
N VAL A 49 -17.31 -10.48 -0.42
CA VAL A 49 -16.37 -11.54 -0.05
C VAL A 49 -14.98 -11.22 -0.59
N ASP A 50 -14.88 -10.75 -1.85
CA ASP A 50 -13.60 -10.34 -2.44
C ASP A 50 -13.00 -9.14 -1.71
N VAL A 51 -13.83 -8.16 -1.34
CA VAL A 51 -13.41 -7.00 -0.54
C VAL A 51 -12.81 -7.45 0.78
N LEU A 52 -13.47 -8.36 1.50
CA LEU A 52 -12.97 -8.85 2.78
C LEU A 52 -11.68 -9.66 2.60
N GLN A 53 -11.65 -10.59 1.65
CA GLN A 53 -10.49 -11.45 1.40
C GLN A 53 -9.28 -10.64 0.95
N THR A 54 -9.46 -9.79 -0.07
CA THR A 54 -8.40 -8.95 -0.63
C THR A 54 -7.95 -7.91 0.38
N GLY A 55 -8.88 -7.26 1.08
CA GLY A 55 -8.57 -6.25 2.10
C GLY A 55 -7.74 -6.83 3.25
N LEU A 56 -8.18 -7.95 3.82
CA LEU A 56 -7.42 -8.65 4.87
C LEU A 56 -6.07 -9.15 4.38
N LEU A 57 -5.95 -9.58 3.13
CA LEU A 57 -4.69 -10.07 2.57
C LEU A 57 -3.68 -8.95 2.34
N VAL A 58 -4.13 -7.83 1.76
CA VAL A 58 -3.28 -6.75 1.26
C VAL A 58 -3.01 -5.71 2.34
N PHE A 59 -4.03 -5.23 3.03
CA PHE A 59 -3.92 -4.18 4.04
C PHE A 59 -3.80 -4.75 5.46
N GLY A 60 -4.50 -5.86 5.72
CA GLY A 60 -4.46 -6.60 7.00
C GLY A 60 -3.42 -7.72 7.08
N GLY A 61 -2.51 -7.81 6.09
CA GLY A 61 -1.62 -8.95 5.90
C GLY A 61 -0.59 -9.16 7.02
N SER A 62 0.30 -10.15 6.85
CA SER A 62 1.27 -10.57 7.86
C SER A 62 2.21 -9.44 8.32
N ALA A 63 2.57 -8.51 7.44
CA ALA A 63 3.39 -7.35 7.79
C ALA A 63 2.66 -6.41 8.76
N THR A 64 1.39 -6.08 8.48
CA THR A 64 0.55 -5.25 9.35
C THR A 64 0.36 -5.93 10.70
N MET A 65 0.05 -7.22 10.71
CA MET A 65 -0.09 -8.01 11.94
C MET A 65 1.22 -8.09 12.73
N ALA A 66 2.37 -8.24 12.06
CA ALA A 66 3.66 -8.24 12.72
C ALA A 66 3.93 -6.91 13.42
N VAL A 67 3.64 -5.77 12.79
CA VAL A 67 3.80 -4.45 13.41
C VAL A 67 2.84 -4.28 14.59
N ILE A 68 1.57 -4.68 14.45
CA ILE A 68 0.60 -4.59 15.55
C ILE A 68 1.05 -5.45 16.75
N LEU A 69 1.47 -6.69 16.50
CA LEU A 69 1.85 -7.62 17.57
C LEU A 69 3.21 -7.33 18.20
N ALA A 70 4.16 -6.79 17.44
CA ALA A 70 5.53 -6.58 17.91
C ALA A 70 5.80 -5.16 18.40
N GLU A 71 5.13 -4.15 17.82
CA GLU A 71 5.48 -2.74 18.03
C GLU A 71 4.35 -1.94 18.69
N MET A 72 3.09 -2.38 18.61
CA MET A 72 1.99 -1.62 19.22
C MET A 72 1.82 -1.95 20.70
N ASP A 73 2.42 -1.12 21.54
CA ASP A 73 2.16 -1.09 22.98
C ASP A 73 0.96 -0.19 23.34
N GLY A 74 0.40 -0.38 24.53
CA GLY A 74 -0.62 0.48 25.12
C GLY A 74 -1.96 -0.21 25.38
N THR A 75 -2.93 0.58 25.83
CA THR A 75 -4.30 0.11 26.08
C THR A 75 -5.08 -0.05 24.78
N PRO A 76 -6.14 -0.89 24.76
CA PRO A 76 -6.99 -1.04 23.56
C PRO A 76 -7.55 0.28 23.01
N ARG A 77 -7.78 1.28 23.88
CA ARG A 77 -8.24 2.61 23.46
C ARG A 77 -7.17 3.41 22.75
N GLU A 78 -5.92 3.35 23.22
CA GLU A 78 -4.80 4.04 22.58
C GLU A 78 -4.50 3.43 21.22
N GLN A 79 -4.52 2.10 21.12
CA GLN A 79 -4.36 1.39 19.85
C GLN A 79 -5.50 1.73 18.87
N ALA A 80 -6.75 1.70 19.32
CA ALA A 80 -7.89 2.10 18.49
C ALA A 80 -7.78 3.55 18.02
N THR A 81 -7.33 4.46 18.88
CA THR A 81 -7.11 5.87 18.50
C THR A 81 -6.03 6.00 17.44
N ALA A 82 -4.93 5.26 17.56
CA ALA A 82 -3.86 5.25 16.55
C ALA A 82 -4.38 4.72 15.20
N VAL A 83 -5.13 3.62 15.19
CA VAL A 83 -5.72 3.05 13.96
C VAL A 83 -6.73 4.02 13.34
N LEU A 84 -7.58 4.67 14.14
CA LEU A 84 -8.53 5.66 13.65
C LEU A 84 -7.82 6.89 13.03
N LEU A 85 -6.71 7.34 13.60
CA LEU A 85 -5.90 8.42 13.03
C LEU A 85 -5.28 8.02 11.69
N LEU A 86 -4.86 6.77 11.55
CA LEU A 86 -4.39 6.25 10.26
C LEU A 86 -5.53 6.17 9.24
N GLY A 87 -6.68 5.61 9.63
CA GLY A 87 -7.87 5.52 8.78
C GLY A 87 -8.35 6.89 8.30
N ALA A 88 -8.24 7.94 9.12
CA ALA A 88 -8.58 9.31 8.74
C ALA A 88 -7.75 9.83 7.54
N VAL A 89 -6.59 9.25 7.26
CA VAL A 89 -5.73 9.59 6.12
C VAL A 89 -5.81 8.56 5.00
N LEU A 90 -5.77 7.26 5.35
CA LEU A 90 -5.73 6.17 4.37
C LEU A 90 -7.07 6.01 3.63
N LEU A 91 -8.21 6.17 4.32
CA LEU A 91 -9.53 6.01 3.69
C LEU A 91 -9.81 7.11 2.63
N PRO A 92 -9.56 8.40 2.88
CA PRO A 92 -9.67 9.41 1.82
C PRO A 92 -8.71 9.17 0.66
N LEU A 93 -7.48 8.73 0.94
CA LEU A 93 -6.51 8.44 -0.12
C LEU A 93 -6.98 7.29 -1.01
N ALA A 94 -7.49 6.21 -0.41
CA ALA A 94 -8.08 5.09 -1.13
C ALA A 94 -9.29 5.51 -1.98
N ALA A 95 -10.13 6.41 -1.47
CA ALA A 95 -11.26 6.95 -2.22
C ALA A 95 -10.81 7.75 -3.45
N VAL A 96 -9.75 8.56 -3.32
CA VAL A 96 -9.16 9.32 -4.42
C VAL A 96 -8.55 8.38 -5.47
N GLU A 97 -7.79 7.38 -5.05
CA GLU A 97 -7.22 6.38 -5.97
C GLU A 97 -8.30 5.59 -6.71
N ALA A 98 -9.36 5.18 -6.03
CA ALA A 98 -10.48 4.49 -6.64
C ALA A 98 -11.22 5.35 -7.66
N ALA A 99 -11.39 6.65 -7.38
CA ALA A 99 -11.97 7.59 -8.33
C ALA A 99 -11.09 7.79 -9.58
N LEU A 100 -9.77 7.64 -9.44
CA LEU A 100 -8.80 7.79 -10.53
C LEU A 100 -8.47 6.46 -11.24
N ALA A 101 -8.96 5.31 -10.75
CA ALA A 101 -8.60 3.99 -11.26
C ALA A 101 -8.86 3.86 -12.77
N GLU A 102 -10.04 4.26 -13.26
CA GLU A 102 -10.36 4.23 -14.69
C GLU A 102 -9.51 5.20 -15.52
N THR A 103 -9.13 6.34 -14.93
CA THR A 103 -8.22 7.29 -15.57
C THR A 103 -6.86 6.63 -15.78
N PHE A 104 -6.33 5.90 -14.79
CA PHE A 104 -5.10 5.11 -14.93
C PHE A 104 -5.24 3.99 -15.97
N ALA A 105 -6.39 3.30 -16.00
CA ALA A 105 -6.69 2.26 -16.99
C ALA A 105 -6.65 2.79 -18.43
N SER A 106 -6.97 4.06 -18.63
CA SER A 106 -6.94 4.69 -19.97
C SER A 106 -5.53 4.98 -20.51
N VAL A 107 -4.53 5.06 -19.62
CA VAL A 107 -3.14 5.42 -19.99
C VAL A 107 -2.12 4.31 -19.77
N LEU A 108 -2.50 3.23 -19.08
CA LEU A 108 -1.64 2.09 -18.79
C LEU A 108 -2.28 0.79 -19.29
N ARG A 109 -1.51 -0.01 -20.03
CA ARG A 109 -1.85 -1.39 -20.38
C ARG A 109 -1.56 -2.30 -19.19
N PHE A 110 -2.59 -2.52 -18.36
CA PHE A 110 -2.47 -3.26 -17.10
C PHE A 110 -1.98 -4.70 -17.29
N GLU A 111 -2.25 -5.37 -18.42
CA GLU A 111 -1.73 -6.71 -18.70
C GLU A 111 -0.20 -6.74 -18.76
N ILE A 112 0.42 -5.68 -19.28
CA ILE A 112 1.88 -5.55 -19.33
C ILE A 112 2.39 -5.19 -17.95
N PHE A 113 1.79 -4.18 -17.31
CA PHE A 113 2.18 -3.77 -15.96
C PHE A 113 2.14 -4.93 -14.96
N HIS A 114 1.09 -5.75 -15.02
CA HIS A 114 0.92 -6.93 -14.16
C HIS A 114 2.01 -7.99 -14.37
N ARG A 115 2.47 -8.19 -15.61
CA ARG A 115 3.60 -9.10 -15.89
C ARG A 115 4.89 -8.59 -15.23
N PHE A 116 5.13 -7.28 -15.26
CA PHE A 116 6.28 -6.69 -14.56
C PHE A 116 6.13 -6.78 -13.03
N ALA A 117 4.92 -6.61 -12.49
CA ALA A 117 4.66 -6.84 -11.06
C ALA A 117 5.01 -8.28 -10.65
N GLY A 118 4.65 -9.29 -11.47
CA GLY A 118 5.09 -10.67 -11.26
C GLY A 118 6.62 -10.83 -11.24
N LEU A 119 7.33 -10.14 -12.14
CA LEU A 119 8.80 -10.12 -12.15
C LEU A 119 9.39 -9.43 -10.91
N VAL A 120 8.73 -8.38 -10.40
CA VAL A 120 9.12 -7.70 -9.15
C VAL A 120 9.01 -8.66 -7.97
N ILE A 121 7.88 -9.36 -7.84
CA ILE A 121 7.67 -10.35 -6.77
C ILE A 121 8.75 -11.44 -6.84
N LEU A 122 9.00 -11.99 -8.03
CA LEU A 122 10.04 -12.99 -8.23
C LEU A 122 11.44 -12.45 -7.85
N THR A 123 11.73 -11.20 -8.22
CA THR A 123 13.00 -10.54 -7.91
C THR A 123 13.19 -10.34 -6.41
N ILE A 124 12.15 -9.87 -5.71
CA ILE A 124 12.17 -9.68 -4.25
C ILE A 124 12.30 -11.03 -3.54
N ALA A 125 11.54 -12.03 -3.95
CA ALA A 125 11.60 -13.39 -3.39
C ALA A 125 13.01 -13.98 -3.55
N ALA A 126 13.60 -13.89 -4.74
CA ALA A 126 14.96 -14.38 -5.00
C ALA A 126 16.02 -13.63 -4.17
N LYS A 127 15.93 -12.30 -4.06
CA LYS A 127 16.82 -11.47 -3.22
C LYS A 127 16.69 -11.80 -1.73
N THR A 128 15.48 -12.15 -1.27
CA THR A 128 15.21 -12.55 0.11
C THR A 128 15.75 -13.95 0.40
N ALA A 129 15.64 -14.87 -0.56
CA ALA A 129 16.12 -16.25 -0.41
C ALA A 129 17.65 -16.38 -0.51
N SER A 130 18.31 -15.55 -1.32
CA SER A 130 19.77 -15.61 -1.50
C SER A 130 20.39 -14.25 -1.84
N ALA A 131 21.26 -13.78 -0.95
CA ALA A 131 22.05 -12.57 -1.18
C ALA A 131 22.91 -12.66 -2.46
N LYS A 132 23.43 -13.85 -2.79
CA LYS A 132 24.28 -14.04 -3.98
C LYS A 132 23.50 -13.93 -5.29
N VAL A 133 22.28 -14.48 -5.34
CA VAL A 133 21.38 -14.30 -6.50
C VAL A 133 20.97 -12.84 -6.63
N GLY A 134 20.81 -12.15 -5.49
CA GLY A 134 20.47 -10.75 -5.44
C GLY A 134 21.47 -9.81 -6.11
N GLU A 135 22.75 -10.17 -6.21
CA GLU A 135 23.78 -9.37 -6.89
C GLU A 135 23.58 -9.30 -8.42
N TYR A 136 22.99 -10.33 -9.03
CA TYR A 136 22.81 -10.41 -10.48
C TYR A 136 21.44 -9.93 -10.97
N LEU A 137 20.46 -9.85 -10.06
CA LEU A 137 19.10 -9.44 -10.40
C LEU A 137 18.95 -7.91 -10.38
N PRO A 138 18.20 -7.33 -11.35
CA PRO A 138 17.91 -5.90 -11.36
C PRO A 138 17.24 -5.47 -10.04
N SER A 139 17.40 -4.21 -9.68
CA SER A 139 16.67 -3.66 -8.53
C SER A 139 15.16 -3.69 -8.82
N PRO A 140 14.30 -4.03 -7.83
CA PRO A 140 12.84 -4.00 -8.00
C PRO A 140 12.32 -2.69 -8.60
N GLY A 141 12.84 -1.55 -8.15
CA GLY A 141 12.47 -0.23 -8.70
C GLY A 141 12.76 -0.05 -10.19
N LEU A 142 13.85 -0.64 -10.70
CA LEU A 142 14.16 -0.62 -12.13
C LEU A 142 13.14 -1.45 -12.92
N VAL A 143 12.73 -2.61 -12.40
CA VAL A 143 11.71 -3.45 -13.03
C VAL A 143 10.36 -2.71 -13.06
N ILE A 144 10.00 -2.01 -11.98
CA ILE A 144 8.80 -1.16 -11.92
C ILE A 144 8.88 -0.03 -12.96
N ALA A 145 9.99 0.70 -13.02
CA ALA A 145 10.17 1.79 -13.98
C ALA A 145 10.07 1.32 -15.44
N LEU A 146 10.72 0.20 -15.77
CA LEU A 146 10.60 -0.42 -17.10
C LEU A 146 9.18 -0.88 -17.38
N GLY A 147 8.50 -1.46 -16.39
CA GLY A 147 7.10 -1.87 -16.49
C GLY A 147 6.17 -0.70 -16.77
N LEU A 148 6.35 0.42 -16.08
CA LEU A 148 5.59 1.66 -16.29
C LEU A 148 5.82 2.23 -17.69
N VAL A 149 7.07 2.32 -18.13
CA VAL A 149 7.40 2.80 -19.49
C VAL A 149 6.82 1.86 -20.56
N ALA A 150 6.90 0.55 -20.34
CA ALA A 150 6.40 -0.44 -21.29
C ALA A 150 4.86 -0.49 -21.34
N SER A 151 4.18 -0.27 -20.21
CA SER A 151 2.73 -0.27 -20.14
C SER A 151 2.10 1.05 -20.58
N PHE A 152 2.83 2.16 -20.54
CA PHE A 152 2.33 3.47 -20.91
C PHE A 152 1.86 3.54 -22.37
N ASP A 153 0.58 3.88 -22.55
CA ASP A 153 -0.06 4.09 -23.84
C ASP A 153 -0.97 5.33 -23.74
N PRO A 154 -0.48 6.51 -24.15
CA PRO A 154 -1.24 7.75 -24.04
C PRO A 154 -2.28 7.93 -25.15
N SER A 155 -2.34 7.02 -26.14
CA SER A 155 -3.16 7.20 -27.35
C SER A 155 -4.67 7.26 -27.08
N GLY A 156 -5.11 6.78 -25.92
CA GLY A 156 -6.51 6.78 -25.47
C GLY A 156 -6.75 7.46 -24.11
N ALA A 157 -5.86 8.34 -23.67
CA ALA A 157 -5.94 8.98 -22.35
C ALA A 157 -7.28 9.69 -22.12
N GLN A 158 -8.02 9.30 -21.09
CA GLN A 158 -9.32 9.86 -20.71
C GLN A 158 -9.35 10.21 -19.22
N LEU A 159 -9.76 11.44 -18.92
CA LEU A 159 -10.05 11.83 -17.55
C LEU A 159 -11.51 11.48 -17.22
N VAL A 160 -11.69 10.51 -16.33
CA VAL A 160 -13.02 10.11 -15.88
C VAL A 160 -13.47 11.04 -14.74
N LEU A 161 -14.51 11.82 -14.99
CA LEU A 161 -15.05 12.82 -14.05
C LEU A 161 -16.26 12.31 -13.24
N ALA A 162 -16.80 11.14 -13.60
CA ALA A 162 -17.95 10.53 -12.96
C ALA A 162 -17.60 9.11 -12.48
N PRO A 163 -16.81 8.99 -11.40
CA PRO A 163 -16.38 7.70 -10.89
C PRO A 163 -17.55 6.92 -10.26
N ASP A 164 -17.53 5.59 -10.38
CA ASP A 164 -18.54 4.73 -9.76
C ASP A 164 -18.39 4.72 -8.22
N LEU A 165 -19.44 5.17 -7.54
CA LEU A 165 -19.51 5.16 -6.08
C LEU A 165 -19.43 3.75 -5.48
N ALA A 166 -19.87 2.72 -6.19
CA ALA A 166 -19.74 1.33 -5.74
C ALA A 166 -18.28 0.91 -5.68
N VAL A 167 -17.48 1.29 -6.68
CA VAL A 167 -16.03 1.03 -6.73
C VAL A 167 -15.32 1.76 -5.59
N ILE A 168 -15.61 3.06 -5.41
CA ILE A 168 -15.04 3.85 -4.31
C ILE A 168 -15.37 3.22 -2.95
N ARG A 169 -16.64 2.87 -2.72
CA ARG A 169 -17.07 2.24 -1.48
C ARG A 169 -16.33 0.93 -1.22
N ASN A 170 -16.20 0.08 -2.23
CA ASN A 170 -15.55 -1.23 -2.10
C ASN A 170 -14.03 -1.07 -1.85
N ALA A 171 -13.39 -0.10 -2.50
CA ALA A 171 -11.99 0.25 -2.24
C ALA A 171 -11.76 0.76 -0.82
N VAL A 172 -12.59 1.70 -0.35
CA VAL A 172 -12.52 2.22 1.02
C VAL A 172 -12.80 1.12 2.04
N ALA A 173 -13.72 0.19 1.77
CA ALA A 173 -14.03 -0.91 2.68
C ALA A 173 -12.94 -2.00 2.74
N ALA A 174 -12.07 -2.09 1.73
CA ALA A 174 -10.96 -3.03 1.71
C ALA A 174 -9.77 -2.56 2.58
N VAL A 175 -9.69 -1.25 2.84
CA VAL A 175 -8.62 -0.57 3.60
C VAL A 175 -9.00 -0.45 5.06
#